data_AF-A0A8I0J3F6-F1
#
_entry.id   AF-A0A8I0J3F6-F1
#
_cell.length_a   1.000
_cell.length_b   1.000
_cell.length_c   1.000
_cell.angle_alpha   90.00
_cell.angle_beta   90.00
_cell.angle_gamma   90.00
#
_symmetry.space_group_name_H-M   'P 1'
#
loop_
_entity.id
_entity.type
_entity.pdbx_description
1 polymer ?
#
loop_
_entity_poly.entity_id
_entity_poly.type
_entity_poly.pdbx_seq_one_letter_code
_entity_poly.pdbx_strand_id
1 'polypeptide(L)'
;MHFFDIHFLEERGTFAFSEKAVAEMDLAVRFAVMLGSRIFLPAASYYENALAAKILRPFLDSEVSDLFTFVGGGSSLDEFRLGKIEQYRQGSAQYDAYSRETEQLIGWTKRQRSATKDIARSWLDTPPHDDAYDFLRPHLGSETTSAHLERLWQEVPEKLGREAFIVEHVIPMLPVDGRNLAVKNFFHGRINAFYFESYTKDFSAAVFQNMNLSGGISIPSGAPSDDIDFLALLKMSRTSGLLQRIRDCDISRLESITFDPAFQEVFAMSQTDGAAERIIKDAEVCDLAILTALPKEREAVEVVFGKGKTLEVDGDPQLYKEIFVQIAGKRKRVILAVLPTMGNARAGVTAANFFRSFKTKHAFMVGIAGGAPLPGTPLEHVRLGDVVIGQSVFEWDHVKRTAGGEVTYRDSDQRLSQKIFQLVANFKSEKTSFDSDWLAFRERALTEFGLDLSNLPPDILHAADDSLLQHPDDARRKLVPSIVHFGKIGSGDTLLKDPVIRDELREKHGVLAVEMESVGLRDAGWAHGAEVAVVRGIVDYCDAHKDDRWHMIGALSAAAMTRFLYEKIVEAEPR
;
A
#
# COMPACT_ATOMS: atom_id res chain seq x y z
N MET A 1 -4.90 -7.24 23.57
CA MET A 1 -4.34 -5.96 24.10
C MET A 1 -2.81 -6.02 24.30
N HIS A 2 -2.05 -6.41 23.27
CA HIS A 2 -0.60 -6.62 23.40
C HIS A 2 0.24 -5.34 23.39
N PHE A 3 -0.33 -4.22 22.95
CA PHE A 3 0.34 -2.91 22.98
C PHE A 3 0.61 -2.38 24.40
N PHE A 4 0.19 -3.10 25.45
CA PHE A 4 0.55 -2.83 26.84
C PHE A 4 1.73 -3.67 27.36
N ASP A 5 2.21 -4.63 26.57
CA ASP A 5 3.30 -5.50 26.95
C ASP A 5 4.60 -4.70 27.19
N ILE A 6 5.27 -4.96 28.31
CA ILE A 6 6.41 -4.15 28.72
C ILE A 6 7.57 -4.26 27.72
N HIS A 7 7.82 -5.45 27.18
CA HIS A 7 8.90 -5.68 26.22
C HIS A 7 8.59 -5.11 24.84
N PHE A 8 7.31 -4.96 24.51
CA PHE A 8 6.88 -4.20 23.34
C PHE A 8 7.09 -2.70 23.54
N LEU A 9 6.75 -2.16 24.71
CA LEU A 9 6.94 -0.73 24.98
C LEU A 9 8.42 -0.35 25.08
N GLU A 10 9.26 -1.22 25.63
CA GLU A 10 10.71 -1.06 25.66
C GLU A 10 11.30 -0.93 24.25
N GLU A 11 10.83 -1.76 23.31
CA GLU A 11 11.21 -1.68 21.88
C GLU A 11 10.88 -0.30 21.27
N ARG A 12 9.80 0.34 21.73
CA ARG A 12 9.37 1.67 21.25
C ARG A 12 10.07 2.83 21.96
N GLY A 13 10.85 2.54 23.00
CA GLY A 13 11.62 3.53 23.75
C GLY A 13 10.74 4.66 24.30
N THR A 14 11.24 5.89 24.25
CA THR A 14 10.57 7.05 24.84
C THR A 14 9.23 7.40 24.19
N PHE A 15 9.01 7.00 22.93
CA PHE A 15 7.76 7.28 22.22
C PHE A 15 6.56 6.58 22.88
N ALA A 16 6.74 5.35 23.35
CA ALA A 16 5.69 4.54 23.98
C ALA A 16 5.03 5.21 25.18
N PHE A 17 5.74 6.13 25.84
CA PHE A 17 5.28 6.85 27.03
C PHE A 17 4.90 8.31 26.74
N SER A 18 4.89 8.72 25.48
CA SER A 18 4.47 10.06 25.08
C SER A 18 2.95 10.24 25.26
N GLU A 19 2.50 11.48 25.47
CA GLU A 19 1.06 11.80 25.56
C GLU A 19 0.29 11.30 24.32
N LYS A 20 0.91 11.34 23.15
CA LYS A 20 0.32 10.84 21.90
C LYS A 20 0.10 9.33 21.94
N ALA A 21 1.11 8.57 22.38
CA ALA A 21 1.00 7.12 22.51
C ALA A 21 -0.04 6.72 23.56
N VAL A 22 -0.06 7.41 24.71
CA VAL A 22 -1.06 7.18 25.76
C VAL A 22 -2.48 7.44 25.25
N ALA A 23 -2.69 8.54 24.52
CA ALA A 23 -3.98 8.85 23.92
C ALA A 23 -4.38 7.83 22.83
N GLU A 24 -3.41 7.29 22.10
CA GLU A 24 -3.64 6.22 21.13
C GLU A 24 -4.06 4.91 21.82
N MET A 25 -3.41 4.52 22.92
CA MET A 25 -3.76 3.33 23.70
C MET A 25 -5.16 3.45 24.31
N ASP A 26 -5.51 4.59 24.91
CA ASP A 26 -6.86 4.83 25.43
C ASP A 26 -7.91 4.66 24.32
N LEU A 27 -7.66 5.30 23.18
CA LEU A 27 -8.58 5.22 22.04
C LEU A 27 -8.67 3.81 21.45
N ALA A 28 -7.57 3.05 21.43
CA ALA A 28 -7.58 1.65 21.05
C ALA A 28 -8.43 0.81 22.00
N VAL A 29 -8.38 1.07 23.31
CA VAL A 29 -9.25 0.40 24.29
C VAL A 29 -10.72 0.75 24.02
N ARG A 30 -11.04 2.02 23.72
CA ARG A 30 -12.40 2.44 23.36
C ARG A 30 -12.91 1.71 22.13
N PHE A 31 -12.11 1.63 21.07
CA PHE A 31 -12.50 0.87 19.88
C PHE A 31 -12.64 -0.63 20.17
N ALA A 32 -11.77 -1.21 21.00
CA ALA A 32 -11.90 -2.61 21.40
C ALA A 32 -13.21 -2.88 22.15
N VAL A 33 -13.65 -1.96 23.02
CA VAL A 33 -14.96 -2.02 23.70
C VAL A 33 -16.13 -1.91 22.72
N MET A 34 -16.01 -1.05 21.72
CA MET A 34 -17.07 -0.85 20.73
C MET A 34 -17.22 -2.04 19.76
N LEU A 35 -16.11 -2.70 19.41
CA LEU A 35 -16.04 -3.67 18.31
C LEU A 35 -15.92 -5.11 18.78
N GLY A 36 -15.33 -5.33 19.97
CA GLY A 36 -15.03 -6.64 20.48
C GLY A 36 -16.21 -7.26 21.22
N SER A 37 -16.60 -8.47 20.84
CA SER A 37 -17.50 -9.31 21.65
C SER A 37 -16.82 -9.83 22.93
N ARG A 38 -15.48 -9.91 22.90
CA ARG A 38 -14.62 -10.24 24.04
C ARG A 38 -13.22 -9.67 23.83
N ILE A 39 -12.65 -9.08 24.87
CA ILE A 39 -11.34 -8.42 24.85
C ILE A 39 -10.37 -9.22 25.72
N PHE A 40 -9.41 -9.87 25.07
CA PHE A 40 -8.37 -10.62 25.78
C PHE A 40 -7.23 -9.69 26.20
N LEU A 41 -6.98 -9.69 27.51
CA LEU A 41 -5.93 -8.90 28.16
C LEU A 41 -4.89 -9.86 28.76
N PRO A 42 -3.68 -9.94 28.19
CA PRO A 42 -2.61 -10.70 28.82
C PRO A 42 -2.36 -10.17 30.23
N ALA A 43 -2.45 -11.04 31.24
CA ALA A 43 -2.27 -10.63 32.62
C ALA A 43 -0.89 -9.99 32.86
N ALA A 44 0.14 -10.51 32.18
CA ALA A 44 1.48 -9.91 32.21
C ALA A 44 1.49 -8.45 31.79
N SER A 45 0.79 -8.09 30.70
CA SER A 45 0.74 -6.71 30.19
C SER A 45 0.07 -5.75 31.18
N TYR A 46 -0.81 -6.23 32.05
CA TYR A 46 -1.42 -5.41 33.10
C TYR A 46 -0.55 -5.30 34.36
N TYR A 47 0.06 -6.41 34.80
CA TYR A 47 0.86 -6.44 36.04
C TYR A 47 2.24 -5.83 35.90
N GLU A 48 2.90 -6.04 34.77
CA GLU A 48 4.29 -5.62 34.56
C GLU A 48 4.39 -4.13 34.20
N ASN A 49 3.27 -3.48 33.87
CA ASN A 49 3.23 -2.12 33.35
C ASN A 49 2.18 -1.24 34.04
N ALA A 50 2.62 -0.30 34.87
CA ALA A 50 1.74 0.64 35.56
C ALA A 50 0.90 1.52 34.61
N LEU A 51 1.37 1.77 33.38
CA LEU A 51 0.62 2.52 32.38
C LEU A 51 -0.64 1.75 31.94
N ALA A 52 -0.55 0.43 31.81
CA ALA A 52 -1.68 -0.42 31.47
C ALA A 52 -2.79 -0.28 32.52
N ALA A 53 -2.43 -0.38 33.81
CA ALA A 53 -3.38 -0.15 34.90
C ALA A 53 -4.01 1.24 34.86
N LYS A 54 -3.23 2.29 34.57
CA LYS A 54 -3.73 3.67 34.46
C LYS A 54 -4.80 3.81 33.37
N ILE A 55 -4.60 3.21 32.20
CA ILE A 55 -5.53 3.33 31.07
C ILE A 55 -6.72 2.37 31.21
N LEU A 56 -6.50 1.16 31.72
CA LEU A 56 -7.53 0.11 31.74
C LEU A 56 -8.47 0.20 32.93
N ARG A 57 -8.03 0.69 34.11
CA ARG A 57 -8.89 0.78 35.32
C ARG A 57 -10.23 1.45 35.07
N PRO A 58 -10.32 2.62 34.39
CA PRO A 58 -11.61 3.23 34.07
C PRO A 58 -12.59 2.32 33.32
N PHE A 59 -12.08 1.40 32.49
CA PHE A 59 -12.90 0.43 31.75
C PHE A 59 -13.26 -0.79 32.61
N LEU A 60 -12.29 -1.30 33.37
CA LEU A 60 -12.46 -2.46 34.26
C LEU A 60 -13.40 -2.16 35.44
N ASP A 61 -13.48 -0.90 35.89
CA ASP A 61 -14.37 -0.45 36.97
C ASP A 61 -15.74 0.01 36.46
N SER A 62 -16.01 -0.11 35.14
CA SER A 62 -17.26 0.31 34.50
C SER A 62 -18.15 -0.88 34.13
N GLU A 63 -19.35 -0.61 33.61
CA GLU A 63 -20.29 -1.65 33.16
C GLU A 63 -19.77 -2.50 31.99
N VAL A 64 -18.73 -2.05 31.27
CA VAL A 64 -18.11 -2.82 30.18
C VAL A 64 -17.07 -3.84 30.67
N SER A 65 -16.88 -3.95 31.98
CA SER A 65 -15.92 -4.84 32.64
C SER A 65 -16.00 -6.28 32.14
N ASP A 66 -17.22 -6.75 31.86
CA ASP A 66 -17.50 -8.13 31.45
C ASP A 66 -17.01 -8.47 30.04
N LEU A 67 -16.71 -7.46 29.21
CA LEU A 67 -16.06 -7.67 27.92
C LEU A 67 -14.60 -8.11 28.09
N PHE A 68 -13.95 -7.73 29.20
CA PHE A 68 -12.55 -8.03 29.43
C PHE A 68 -12.36 -9.42 30.03
N THR A 69 -11.36 -10.13 29.54
CA THR A 69 -10.93 -11.39 30.12
C THR A 69 -9.42 -11.39 30.25
N PHE A 70 -8.94 -11.55 31.48
CA PHE A 70 -7.52 -11.76 31.73
C PHE A 70 -7.11 -13.17 31.33
N VAL A 71 -5.95 -13.26 30.68
CA VAL A 71 -5.41 -14.52 30.19
C VAL A 71 -3.98 -14.75 30.67
N GLY A 72 -3.68 -15.98 31.08
CA GLY A 72 -2.38 -16.38 31.62
C GLY A 72 -2.17 -17.90 31.64
N GLY A 73 -0.94 -18.34 31.91
CA GLY A 73 -0.55 -19.76 31.91
C GLY A 73 -1.04 -20.59 33.11
N GLY A 74 -1.59 -19.94 34.15
CA GLY A 74 -2.14 -20.58 35.34
C GLY A 74 -3.66 -20.78 35.28
N SER A 75 -4.18 -21.72 36.06
CA SER A 75 -5.62 -21.97 36.19
C SER A 75 -6.31 -20.91 37.07
N SER A 76 -5.51 -20.18 37.87
CA SER A 76 -5.90 -18.98 38.58
C SER A 76 -4.82 -17.90 38.43
N LEU A 77 -5.18 -16.68 38.84
CA LEU A 77 -4.23 -15.58 38.97
C LEU A 77 -3.05 -15.93 39.90
N ASP A 78 -3.32 -16.58 41.04
CA ASP A 78 -2.28 -16.99 41.99
C ASP A 78 -1.32 -18.01 41.37
N GLU A 79 -1.84 -19.01 40.66
CA GLU A 79 -1.02 -20.01 39.98
C GLU A 79 -0.16 -19.36 38.89
N PHE A 80 -0.74 -18.41 38.14
CA PHE A 80 0.00 -17.64 37.13
C PHE A 80 1.13 -16.81 37.76
N ARG A 81 0.86 -16.12 38.86
CA ARG A 81 1.83 -15.28 39.57
C ARG A 81 2.99 -16.11 40.11
N LEU A 82 2.71 -17.22 40.78
CA LEU A 82 3.74 -18.14 41.29
C LEU A 82 4.60 -18.67 40.14
N GLY A 83 3.99 -19.05 39.01
CA GLY A 83 4.73 -19.47 37.83
C GLY A 83 5.62 -18.37 37.23
N LYS A 84 5.19 -17.11 37.28
CA LYS A 84 5.98 -15.96 36.81
C LYS A 84 7.17 -15.66 37.74
N ILE A 85 7.00 -15.78 39.05
CA ILE A 85 8.08 -15.61 40.03
C ILE A 85 9.23 -16.61 39.77
N GLU A 86 8.92 -17.84 39.38
CA GLU A 86 9.94 -18.84 39.02
C GLU A 86 10.69 -18.52 37.72
N GLN A 87 10.11 -17.71 36.83
CA GLN A 87 10.67 -17.38 35.50
C GLN A 87 11.56 -16.14 35.50
N TYR A 88 11.40 -15.26 36.48
CA TYR A 88 12.17 -14.01 36.59
C TYR A 88 13.24 -14.11 37.68
N ARG A 89 14.40 -13.51 37.41
CA ARG A 89 15.51 -13.46 38.37
C ARG A 89 15.14 -12.58 39.57
N GLN A 90 15.50 -13.02 40.77
CA GLN A 90 15.27 -12.27 42.01
C GLN A 90 15.92 -10.88 41.94
N GLY A 91 15.16 -9.84 42.32
CA GLY A 91 15.60 -8.43 42.24
C GLY A 91 15.35 -7.74 40.89
N SER A 92 14.74 -8.43 39.91
CA SER A 92 14.18 -7.78 38.72
C SER A 92 12.87 -7.06 39.03
N ALA A 93 12.54 -6.01 38.27
CA ALA A 93 11.29 -5.26 38.44
C ALA A 93 10.05 -6.17 38.29
N GLN A 94 10.11 -7.15 37.38
CA GLN A 94 9.05 -8.13 37.17
C GLN A 94 8.91 -9.08 38.36
N TYR A 95 10.02 -9.60 38.90
CA TYR A 95 9.98 -10.42 40.11
C TYR A 95 9.33 -9.65 41.28
N ASP A 96 9.68 -8.38 41.46
CA ASP A 96 9.11 -7.53 42.49
C ASP A 96 7.63 -7.23 42.25
N ALA A 97 7.22 -7.03 40.99
CA ALA A 97 5.82 -6.81 40.62
C ALA A 97 4.94 -8.01 40.98
N TYR A 98 5.39 -9.23 40.65
CA TYR A 98 4.65 -10.46 40.97
C TYR A 98 4.76 -10.87 42.43
N SER A 99 5.75 -10.41 43.19
CA SER A 99 5.90 -10.77 44.61
C SER A 99 4.96 -10.01 45.54
N ARG A 100 4.33 -8.92 45.09
CA ARG A 100 3.38 -8.11 45.87
C ARG A 100 2.01 -8.79 45.97
N GLU A 101 1.23 -8.41 46.99
CA GLU A 101 -0.20 -8.74 47.04
C GLU A 101 -0.93 -8.08 45.85
N THR A 102 -1.77 -8.86 45.18
CA THR A 102 -2.43 -8.46 43.93
C THR A 102 -3.92 -8.27 44.14
N GLU A 103 -4.47 -7.23 43.51
CA GLU A 103 -5.91 -7.07 43.34
C GLU A 103 -6.49 -8.28 42.58
N GLN A 104 -7.68 -8.71 42.97
CA GLN A 104 -8.41 -9.76 42.26
C GLN A 104 -8.87 -9.23 40.90
N LEU A 105 -8.48 -9.92 39.82
CA LEU A 105 -8.88 -9.54 38.48
C LEU A 105 -10.23 -10.15 38.11
N ILE A 106 -11.04 -9.37 37.40
CA ILE A 106 -12.32 -9.79 36.84
C ILE A 106 -12.11 -10.65 35.58
N GLY A 107 -12.78 -11.80 35.49
CA GLY A 107 -12.69 -12.67 34.32
C GLY A 107 -11.30 -13.30 34.13
N TRP A 108 -11.17 -14.61 34.32
CA TRP A 108 -9.92 -15.34 34.09
C TRP A 108 -10.12 -16.46 33.07
N THR A 109 -9.17 -16.61 32.15
CA THR A 109 -9.13 -17.76 31.24
C THR A 109 -7.70 -18.27 31.11
N LYS A 110 -7.52 -19.55 31.42
CA LYS A 110 -6.25 -20.23 31.25
C LYS A 110 -5.94 -20.39 29.77
N ARG A 111 -4.71 -20.06 29.40
CA ARG A 111 -4.16 -20.32 28.07
C ARG A 111 -3.99 -21.81 27.83
N GLN A 112 -4.34 -22.28 26.63
CA GLN A 112 -4.08 -23.67 26.23
C GLN A 112 -2.65 -23.84 25.73
N ARG A 113 -2.08 -22.75 25.21
CA ARG A 113 -0.70 -22.72 24.71
C ARG A 113 0.25 -22.13 25.74
N SER A 114 1.52 -22.52 25.65
CA SER A 114 2.60 -21.92 26.43
C SER A 114 3.39 -20.97 25.55
N ALA A 115 3.34 -19.66 25.86
CA ALA A 115 4.13 -18.64 25.15
C ALA A 115 5.60 -19.03 25.05
N THR A 116 6.23 -19.42 26.18
CA THR A 116 7.64 -19.81 26.18
C THR A 116 7.94 -20.96 25.22
N LYS A 117 7.07 -21.99 25.17
CA LYS A 117 7.26 -23.13 24.26
C LYS A 117 7.00 -22.75 22.80
N ASP A 118 6.02 -21.91 22.54
CA ASP A 118 5.73 -21.42 21.18
C ASP A 118 6.88 -20.51 20.68
N ILE A 119 7.37 -19.58 21.50
CA ILE A 119 8.53 -18.73 21.18
C ILE A 119 9.76 -19.60 20.91
N ALA A 120 10.04 -20.57 21.78
CA ALA A 120 11.16 -21.49 21.59
C ALA A 120 11.06 -22.28 20.28
N ARG A 121 9.86 -22.74 19.91
CA ARG A 121 9.64 -23.43 18.63
C ARG A 121 9.88 -22.48 17.45
N SER A 122 9.21 -21.33 17.43
CA SER A 122 9.36 -20.34 16.35
C SER A 122 10.80 -19.82 16.23
N TRP A 123 11.53 -19.72 17.34
CA TRP A 123 12.94 -19.38 17.37
C TRP A 123 13.82 -20.42 16.66
N LEU A 124 13.58 -21.70 16.91
CA LEU A 124 14.31 -22.81 16.27
C LEU A 124 13.94 -22.96 14.79
N ASP A 125 12.68 -22.73 14.45
CA ASP A 125 12.19 -22.78 13.06
C ASP A 125 12.68 -21.59 12.22
N THR A 126 13.26 -20.57 12.87
CA THR A 126 13.76 -19.36 12.21
C THR A 126 15.24 -19.11 12.55
N PRO A 127 16.15 -19.98 12.09
CA PRO A 127 17.59 -19.81 12.28
C PRO A 127 18.10 -18.48 11.68
N PRO A 128 19.24 -17.96 12.17
CA PRO A 128 19.80 -16.69 11.72
C PRO A 128 20.56 -16.90 10.40
N HIS A 129 19.83 -17.13 9.31
CA HIS A 129 20.36 -17.17 7.95
C HIS A 129 20.11 -15.85 7.21
N ASP A 130 20.78 -15.68 6.07
CA ASP A 130 20.62 -14.55 5.12
C ASP A 130 20.54 -13.19 5.84
N ASP A 131 19.40 -12.50 5.76
CA ASP A 131 19.19 -11.13 6.26
C ASP A 131 19.42 -10.98 7.78
N ALA A 132 19.04 -11.99 8.57
CA ALA A 132 19.27 -11.99 10.01
C ALA A 132 20.78 -12.12 10.32
N TYR A 133 21.48 -12.95 9.55
CA TYR A 133 22.93 -13.05 9.66
C TYR A 133 23.60 -11.77 9.18
N ASP A 134 23.20 -11.22 8.05
CA ASP A 134 23.78 -10.00 7.47
C ASP A 134 23.60 -8.79 8.38
N PHE A 135 22.45 -8.69 9.05
CA PHE A 135 22.20 -7.67 10.08
C PHE A 135 23.09 -7.87 11.32
N LEU A 136 23.20 -9.11 11.82
CA LEU A 136 23.96 -9.38 13.04
C LEU A 136 25.46 -9.37 12.81
N ARG A 137 25.94 -9.76 11.62
CA ARG A 137 27.36 -9.87 11.23
C ARG A 137 28.24 -8.69 11.65
N PRO A 138 27.88 -7.41 11.42
CA PRO A 138 28.67 -6.26 11.88
C PRO A 138 28.72 -6.10 13.41
N HIS A 139 27.88 -6.83 14.15
CA HIS A 139 27.74 -6.77 15.59
C HIS A 139 28.24 -8.04 16.30
N LEU A 140 28.72 -9.03 15.56
CA LEU A 140 29.33 -10.24 16.11
C LEU A 140 30.78 -9.97 16.55
N GLY A 141 31.25 -10.72 17.56
CA GLY A 141 32.67 -10.74 17.90
C GLY A 141 33.52 -11.19 16.70
N SER A 142 34.73 -10.65 16.55
CA SER A 142 35.61 -10.80 15.37
C SER A 142 35.94 -12.24 14.97
N GLU A 143 35.76 -13.21 15.87
CA GLU A 143 36.03 -14.63 15.67
C GLU A 143 34.76 -15.47 15.46
N THR A 144 33.58 -14.84 15.45
CA THR A 144 32.30 -15.56 15.35
C THR A 144 31.99 -15.91 13.90
N THR A 145 31.93 -17.20 13.60
CA THR A 145 31.48 -17.71 12.29
C THR A 145 29.95 -17.89 12.27
N SER A 146 29.37 -17.93 11.06
CA SER A 146 27.93 -18.25 10.89
C SER A 146 27.54 -19.56 11.55
N ALA A 147 28.35 -20.62 11.37
CA ALA A 147 28.10 -21.92 12.00
C ALA A 147 28.18 -21.87 13.54
N HIS A 148 29.07 -21.03 14.10
CA HIS A 148 29.14 -20.84 15.55
C HIS A 148 27.89 -20.10 16.08
N LEU A 149 27.46 -19.05 15.39
CA LEU A 149 26.24 -18.32 15.75
C LEU A 149 25.00 -19.22 15.68
N GLU A 150 24.86 -20.01 14.61
CA GLU A 150 23.74 -20.94 14.43
C GLU A 150 23.70 -21.99 15.54
N ARG A 151 24.85 -22.56 15.92
CA ARG A 151 24.94 -23.47 17.06
C ARG A 151 24.47 -22.81 18.35
N LEU A 152 24.97 -21.62 18.68
CA LEU A 152 24.57 -20.91 19.88
C LEU A 152 23.08 -20.57 19.87
N TRP A 153 22.54 -20.21 18.70
CA TRP A 153 21.12 -19.94 18.48
C TRP A 153 20.25 -21.16 18.81
N GLN A 154 20.64 -22.36 18.36
CA GLN A 154 19.94 -23.61 18.65
C GLN A 154 20.01 -23.99 20.14
N GLU A 155 21.09 -23.63 20.83
CA GLU A 155 21.27 -23.89 22.26
C GLU A 155 20.46 -22.94 23.17
N VAL A 156 19.95 -21.80 22.66
CA VAL A 156 19.23 -20.78 23.47
C VAL A 156 18.04 -21.36 24.23
N PRO A 157 17.07 -22.07 23.62
CA PRO A 157 15.92 -22.57 24.35
C PRO A 157 16.28 -23.55 25.47
N GLU A 158 17.29 -24.39 25.26
CA GLU A 158 17.76 -25.33 26.27
C GLU A 158 18.47 -24.62 27.43
N LYS A 159 19.32 -23.62 27.13
CA LYS A 159 20.03 -22.83 28.14
C LYS A 159 19.11 -21.95 28.97
N LEU A 160 18.04 -21.41 28.39
CA LEU A 160 17.01 -20.69 29.14
C LEU A 160 16.30 -21.59 30.16
N GLY A 161 16.06 -22.85 29.80
CA GLY A 161 15.42 -23.82 30.69
C GLY A 161 14.04 -23.37 31.16
N ARG A 162 13.95 -22.85 32.39
CA ARG A 162 12.70 -22.32 32.98
C ARG A 162 12.61 -20.80 32.96
N GLU A 163 13.65 -20.08 32.55
CA GLU A 163 13.63 -18.62 32.46
C GLU A 163 12.67 -18.14 31.36
N ALA A 164 12.15 -16.92 31.51
CA ALA A 164 11.33 -16.30 30.47
C ALA A 164 12.14 -16.12 29.16
N PHE A 165 11.51 -16.36 28.01
CA PHE A 165 12.13 -16.17 26.69
C PHE A 165 12.05 -14.70 26.27
N ILE A 166 12.90 -13.86 26.88
CA ILE A 166 12.95 -12.40 26.68
C ILE A 166 14.35 -11.95 26.27
N VAL A 167 14.45 -10.76 25.69
CA VAL A 167 15.70 -10.21 25.13
C VAL A 167 16.81 -10.17 26.19
N GLU A 168 16.48 -9.81 27.42
CA GLU A 168 17.41 -9.71 28.57
C GLU A 168 18.07 -11.04 28.91
N HIS A 169 17.37 -12.15 28.69
CA HIS A 169 17.88 -13.49 28.96
C HIS A 169 18.57 -14.09 27.72
N VAL A 170 18.09 -13.77 26.51
CA VAL A 170 18.59 -14.31 25.25
C VAL A 170 19.93 -13.67 24.83
N ILE A 171 20.03 -12.34 24.86
CA ILE A 171 21.22 -11.62 24.38
C ILE A 171 22.52 -12.09 25.07
N PRO A 172 22.58 -12.29 26.41
CA PRO A 172 23.79 -12.78 27.06
C PRO A 172 24.27 -14.17 26.61
N MET A 173 23.41 -14.95 25.93
CA MET A 173 23.73 -16.28 25.42
C MET A 173 24.30 -16.25 23.99
N LEU A 174 24.26 -15.09 23.33
CA LEU A 174 24.68 -14.89 21.95
C LEU A 174 25.90 -13.97 21.88
N PRO A 175 26.77 -14.13 20.85
CA PRO A 175 28.02 -13.39 20.72
C PRO A 175 27.80 -12.00 20.08
N VAL A 176 26.85 -11.23 20.63
CA VAL A 176 26.43 -9.90 20.13
C VAL A 176 26.62 -8.82 21.20
N ASP A 177 26.83 -7.56 20.82
CA ASP A 177 26.89 -6.46 21.80
C ASP A 177 25.50 -6.10 22.31
N GLY A 178 25.18 -6.59 23.50
CA GLY A 178 23.91 -6.32 24.19
C GLY A 178 23.69 -4.87 24.61
N ARG A 179 24.65 -3.96 24.43
CA ARG A 179 24.45 -2.51 24.62
C ARG A 179 23.99 -1.80 23.35
N ASN A 180 24.10 -2.46 22.20
CA ASN A 180 23.71 -1.88 20.93
C ASN A 180 22.18 -1.89 20.79
N LEU A 181 21.59 -0.69 20.64
CA LEU A 181 20.14 -0.52 20.56
C LEU A 181 19.53 -1.19 19.31
N ALA A 182 20.24 -1.20 18.18
CA ALA A 182 19.76 -1.85 16.96
C ALA A 182 19.68 -3.37 17.14
N VAL A 183 20.70 -3.97 17.78
CA VAL A 183 20.70 -5.39 18.12
C VAL A 183 19.57 -5.73 19.07
N LYS A 184 19.37 -4.93 20.12
CA LYS A 184 18.23 -5.10 21.04
C LYS A 184 16.88 -5.05 20.30
N ASN A 185 16.67 -4.03 19.48
CA ASN A 185 15.41 -3.86 18.74
C ASN A 185 15.16 -5.02 17.76
N PHE A 186 16.20 -5.55 17.12
CA PHE A 186 16.09 -6.74 16.27
C PHE A 186 15.54 -7.94 17.06
N PHE A 187 16.08 -8.23 18.25
CA PHE A 187 15.59 -9.32 19.09
C PHE A 187 14.21 -9.04 19.70
N HIS A 188 13.93 -7.80 20.13
CA HIS A 188 12.59 -7.41 20.60
C HIS A 188 11.55 -7.67 19.52
N GLY A 189 11.74 -7.15 18.30
CA GLY A 189 10.78 -7.33 17.21
C GLY A 189 10.49 -8.80 16.91
N ARG A 190 11.53 -9.65 16.92
CA ARG A 190 11.38 -11.10 16.67
C ARG A 190 10.65 -11.82 17.81
N ILE A 191 11.10 -11.62 19.05
CA ILE A 191 10.53 -12.29 20.22
C ILE A 191 9.09 -11.82 20.47
N ASN A 192 8.82 -10.52 20.34
CA ASN A 192 7.48 -9.95 20.48
C ASN A 192 6.54 -10.51 19.41
N ALA A 193 6.98 -10.67 18.16
CA ALA A 193 6.16 -11.29 17.12
C ALA A 193 5.76 -12.72 17.50
N PHE A 194 6.70 -13.57 17.92
CA PHE A 194 6.39 -14.94 18.35
C PHE A 194 5.50 -14.98 19.59
N TYR A 195 5.72 -14.05 20.52
CA TYR A 195 4.89 -13.90 21.70
C TYR A 195 3.45 -13.53 21.32
N PHE A 196 3.23 -12.53 20.47
CA PHE A 196 1.90 -12.11 20.03
C PHE A 196 1.20 -13.23 19.25
N GLU A 197 1.90 -13.85 18.31
CA GLU A 197 1.40 -14.98 17.53
C GLU A 197 0.92 -16.13 18.42
N SER A 198 1.64 -16.44 19.51
CA SER A 198 1.25 -17.46 20.47
C SER A 198 -0.11 -17.16 21.12
N TYR A 199 -0.41 -15.91 21.44
CA TYR A 199 -1.69 -15.53 22.05
C TYR A 199 -2.79 -15.44 21.00
N THR A 200 -2.54 -14.81 19.86
CA THR A 200 -3.56 -14.62 18.84
C THR A 200 -4.01 -15.96 18.26
N LYS A 201 -3.09 -16.92 18.08
CA LYS A 201 -3.45 -18.31 17.72
C LYS A 201 -4.18 -19.10 18.81
N ASP A 202 -3.94 -18.82 20.09
CA ASP A 202 -4.60 -19.50 21.21
C ASP A 202 -6.09 -19.14 21.29
N PHE A 203 -6.42 -17.88 20.96
CA PHE A 203 -7.76 -17.33 21.10
C PHE A 203 -8.47 -17.05 19.77
N SER A 204 -7.84 -17.38 18.63
CA SER A 204 -8.31 -16.98 17.29
C SER A 204 -8.68 -15.49 17.25
N ALA A 205 -7.81 -14.66 17.83
CA ALA A 205 -8.10 -13.25 18.07
C ALA A 205 -7.71 -12.40 16.86
N ALA A 206 -8.63 -11.52 16.47
CA ALA A 206 -8.35 -10.39 15.59
C ALA A 206 -7.51 -9.33 16.31
N VAL A 207 -6.77 -8.54 15.53
CA VAL A 207 -5.91 -7.48 16.07
C VAL A 207 -6.10 -6.15 15.33
N PHE A 208 -5.70 -5.06 16.01
CA PHE A 208 -5.48 -3.79 15.36
C PHE A 208 -4.14 -3.81 14.63
N GLN A 209 -4.19 -3.69 13.30
CA GLN A 209 -3.01 -3.49 12.46
C GLN A 209 -2.69 -2.00 12.34
N ASN A 210 -1.46 -1.70 11.90
CA ASN A 210 -1.02 -0.34 11.53
C ASN A 210 -1.12 0.72 12.63
N MET A 211 -1.16 0.38 13.92
CA MET A 211 -1.08 1.39 14.99
C MET A 211 0.20 2.23 14.87
N ASN A 212 0.18 3.53 15.21
CA ASN A 212 1.42 4.31 15.22
C ASN A 212 2.42 3.73 16.22
N LEU A 213 1.90 3.20 17.34
CA LEU A 213 2.63 2.40 18.32
C LEU A 213 3.33 1.16 17.76
N SER A 214 2.84 0.54 16.68
CA SER A 214 3.52 -0.59 16.06
C SER A 214 4.71 -0.17 15.20
N GLY A 215 4.87 1.13 14.91
CA GLY A 215 5.97 1.68 14.11
C GLY A 215 6.15 0.99 12.76
N GLY A 216 5.03 0.61 12.12
CA GLY A 216 5.01 -0.08 10.84
C GLY A 216 5.23 -1.59 10.91
N ILE A 217 5.35 -2.18 12.11
CA ILE A 217 5.40 -3.63 12.27
C ILE A 217 3.97 -4.19 12.22
N SER A 218 3.79 -5.23 11.39
CA SER A 218 2.56 -6.02 11.34
C SER A 218 2.47 -6.92 12.57
N ILE A 219 1.30 -6.95 13.22
CA ILE A 219 1.07 -7.79 14.39
C ILE A 219 0.53 -9.14 13.92
N PRO A 220 1.09 -10.29 14.34
CA PRO A 220 0.54 -11.59 13.96
C PRO A 220 -0.90 -11.79 14.45
N SER A 221 -1.80 -12.16 13.54
CA SER A 221 -3.24 -12.35 13.83
C SER A 221 -3.63 -13.83 13.95
N GLY A 222 -4.68 -14.10 14.73
CA GLY A 222 -5.34 -15.40 14.82
C GLY A 222 -6.65 -15.48 14.03
N ALA A 223 -7.13 -14.34 13.53
CA ALA A 223 -8.33 -14.20 12.72
C ALA A 223 -8.15 -13.02 11.75
N PRO A 224 -7.27 -13.13 10.74
CA PRO A 224 -6.89 -12.02 9.87
C PRO A 224 -8.05 -11.46 9.04
N SER A 225 -9.13 -12.23 8.83
CA SER A 225 -10.37 -11.73 8.20
C SER A 225 -11.03 -10.61 8.99
N ASP A 226 -10.82 -10.62 10.30
CA ASP A 226 -11.49 -9.75 11.26
C ASP A 226 -10.53 -8.65 11.75
N ASP A 227 -9.30 -8.61 11.21
CA ASP A 227 -8.32 -7.59 11.52
C ASP A 227 -8.77 -6.21 11.03
N ILE A 228 -8.41 -5.21 11.81
CA ILE A 228 -8.85 -3.83 11.61
C ILE A 228 -7.62 -2.96 11.39
N ASP A 229 -7.60 -2.22 10.28
CA ASP A 229 -6.60 -1.17 10.08
C ASP A 229 -6.92 0.02 10.99
N PHE A 230 -6.09 0.19 12.03
CA PHE A 230 -6.29 1.19 13.04
C PHE A 230 -6.17 2.62 12.50
N LEU A 231 -5.24 2.86 11.57
CA LEU A 231 -5.05 4.20 10.99
C LEU A 231 -6.17 4.56 10.03
N ALA A 232 -6.67 3.59 9.25
CA ALA A 232 -7.86 3.78 8.43
C ALA A 232 -9.06 4.11 9.33
N LEU A 233 -9.30 3.30 10.37
CA LEU A 233 -10.37 3.55 11.34
C LEU A 233 -10.27 4.94 11.97
N LEU A 234 -9.07 5.36 12.38
CA LEU A 234 -8.81 6.70 12.94
C LEU A 234 -9.09 7.82 11.93
N LYS A 235 -8.55 7.70 10.72
CA LYS A 235 -8.66 8.70 9.66
C LYS A 235 -10.12 8.90 9.28
N MET A 236 -10.84 7.80 9.09
CA MET A 236 -12.24 7.82 8.68
C MET A 236 -13.17 8.29 9.79
N SER A 237 -12.94 7.84 11.03
CA SER A 237 -13.64 8.38 12.20
C SER A 237 -13.43 9.89 12.32
N ARG A 238 -12.25 10.40 11.97
CA ARG A 238 -11.98 11.85 11.98
C ARG A 238 -12.77 12.58 10.90
N THR A 239 -12.75 12.08 9.66
CA THR A 239 -13.47 12.68 8.54
C THR A 239 -14.98 12.71 8.76
N SER A 240 -15.53 11.67 9.39
CA SER A 240 -16.96 11.57 9.73
C SER A 240 -17.34 12.31 11.01
N GLY A 241 -16.41 13.03 11.66
CA GLY A 241 -16.65 13.74 12.93
C GLY A 241 -16.89 12.84 14.15
N LEU A 242 -16.76 11.51 13.99
CA LEU A 242 -16.99 10.50 15.03
C LEU A 242 -15.83 10.42 16.03
N LEU A 243 -14.60 10.72 15.59
CA LEU A 243 -13.41 10.54 16.43
C LEU A 243 -13.49 11.33 17.75
N GLN A 244 -13.94 12.58 17.68
CA GLN A 244 -14.09 13.41 18.88
C GLN A 244 -15.26 12.92 19.75
N ARG A 245 -16.36 12.49 19.12
CA ARG A 245 -17.51 11.89 19.83
C ARG A 245 -17.09 10.64 20.61
N ILE A 246 -16.26 9.77 20.04
CA ILE A 246 -15.77 8.54 20.69
C ILE A 246 -14.84 8.85 21.86
N ARG A 247 -13.94 9.84 21.70
CA ARG A 247 -13.03 10.28 22.77
C ARG A 247 -13.76 10.86 23.97
N ASP A 248 -14.76 11.69 23.72
CA ASP A 248 -15.51 12.39 24.76
C ASP A 248 -16.67 11.55 25.31
N CYS A 249 -16.96 10.40 24.70
CA CYS A 249 -18.02 9.50 25.15
C CYS A 249 -17.70 8.93 26.54
N ASP A 250 -18.72 8.88 27.39
CA ASP A 250 -18.67 8.09 28.61
C ASP A 250 -18.48 6.61 28.25
N ILE A 251 -17.63 5.91 29.00
CA ILE A 251 -17.27 4.50 28.72
C ILE A 251 -18.53 3.61 28.67
N SER A 252 -19.50 3.83 29.57
CA SER A 252 -20.76 3.07 29.61
C SER A 252 -21.62 3.25 28.36
N ARG A 253 -21.37 4.29 27.57
CA ARG A 253 -22.15 4.63 26.37
C ARG A 253 -21.42 4.36 25.07
N LEU A 254 -20.21 3.81 25.09
CA LEU A 254 -19.44 3.52 23.89
C LEU A 254 -20.19 2.59 22.93
N GLU A 255 -20.86 1.57 23.45
CA GLU A 255 -21.66 0.62 22.64
C GLU A 255 -22.76 1.33 21.83
N SER A 256 -23.34 2.41 22.35
CA SER A 256 -24.37 3.17 21.62
C SER A 256 -23.85 3.82 20.33
N ILE A 257 -22.54 4.11 20.26
CA ILE A 257 -21.89 4.64 19.05
C ILE A 257 -21.67 3.53 18.02
N THR A 258 -21.51 2.28 18.45
CA THR A 258 -21.35 1.15 17.52
C THR A 258 -22.52 1.07 16.55
N PHE A 259 -23.74 1.34 17.00
CA PHE A 259 -24.94 1.30 16.15
C PHE A 259 -25.18 2.57 15.30
N ASP A 260 -24.29 3.58 15.38
CA ASP A 260 -24.37 4.76 14.51
C ASP A 260 -24.07 4.33 13.05
N PRO A 261 -24.98 4.59 12.09
CA PRO A 261 -24.76 4.20 10.69
C PRO A 261 -23.46 4.73 10.11
N ALA A 262 -23.04 5.95 10.50
CA ALA A 262 -21.77 6.51 10.05
C ALA A 262 -20.58 5.74 10.62
N PHE A 263 -20.70 5.21 11.85
CA PHE A 263 -19.65 4.38 12.44
C PHE A 263 -19.61 3.00 11.78
N GLN A 264 -20.76 2.40 11.46
CA GLN A 264 -20.83 1.12 10.74
C GLN A 264 -20.18 1.20 9.34
N GLU A 265 -20.40 2.29 8.61
CA GLU A 265 -19.73 2.54 7.33
C GLU A 265 -18.21 2.69 7.49
N VAL A 266 -17.78 3.51 8.48
CA VAL A 266 -16.37 3.68 8.82
C VAL A 266 -15.72 2.34 9.21
N PHE A 267 -16.41 1.53 10.00
CA PHE A 267 -15.91 0.23 10.45
C PHE A 267 -15.79 -0.75 9.29
N ALA A 268 -16.82 -0.90 8.46
CA ALA A 268 -16.78 -1.77 7.28
C ALA A 268 -15.61 -1.44 6.34
N MET A 269 -15.33 -0.15 6.14
CA MET A 269 -14.21 0.30 5.31
C MET A 269 -12.82 0.17 5.99
N SER A 270 -12.79 -0.11 7.29
CA SER A 270 -11.56 -0.36 8.06
C SER A 270 -11.24 -1.84 8.24
N GLN A 271 -12.18 -2.72 7.91
CA GLN A 271 -11.97 -4.16 7.89
C GLN A 271 -11.00 -4.51 6.76
N THR A 272 -10.10 -5.44 7.05
CA THR A 272 -9.07 -5.83 6.10
C THR A 272 -9.52 -6.96 5.15
N ASP A 273 -10.73 -7.51 5.27
CA ASP A 273 -11.27 -8.62 4.46
C ASP A 273 -10.31 -9.83 4.33
N GLY A 274 -9.45 -10.06 5.33
CA GLY A 274 -8.43 -11.11 5.25
C GLY A 274 -7.26 -10.77 4.34
N ALA A 275 -7.17 -9.53 3.85
CA ALA A 275 -6.01 -8.97 3.17
C ALA A 275 -4.88 -8.58 4.14
N ALA A 276 -5.05 -8.81 5.45
CA ALA A 276 -3.96 -8.81 6.42
C ALA A 276 -3.25 -10.17 6.47
N GLU A 277 -2.86 -10.75 5.32
CA GLU A 277 -1.84 -11.79 5.31
C GLU A 277 -1.13 -11.94 3.96
N ARG A 278 -0.06 -11.17 3.80
CA ARG A 278 1.30 -11.66 3.54
C ARG A 278 2.23 -10.46 3.58
N ILE A 279 3.08 -10.39 4.60
CA ILE A 279 4.41 -9.81 4.37
C ILE A 279 5.01 -10.68 3.26
N ILE A 280 4.89 -10.21 2.02
CA ILE A 280 5.81 -10.59 0.97
C ILE A 280 7.18 -10.23 1.57
N LYS A 281 8.05 -11.25 1.70
CA LYS A 281 9.48 -11.07 1.97
C LYS A 281 9.93 -9.79 1.26
N ASP A 282 10.36 -8.79 2.03
CA ASP A 282 10.86 -7.51 1.54
C ASP A 282 10.28 -7.06 0.20
N ALA A 283 9.06 -6.50 0.18
CA ALA A 283 8.45 -5.96 -1.04
C ALA A 283 9.52 -5.28 -1.91
N GLU A 284 9.76 -5.87 -3.07
CA GLU A 284 11.03 -5.68 -3.74
C GLU A 284 11.09 -4.27 -4.31
N VAL A 285 12.27 -3.64 -4.29
CA VAL A 285 12.42 -2.29 -4.83
C VAL A 285 12.21 -2.34 -6.35
N CYS A 286 11.35 -1.46 -6.85
CA CYS A 286 11.11 -1.24 -8.27
C CYS A 286 11.22 0.27 -8.55
N ASP A 287 12.07 0.66 -9.50
CA ASP A 287 12.26 2.08 -9.82
C ASP A 287 11.10 2.68 -10.63
N LEU A 288 10.38 1.87 -11.42
CA LEU A 288 9.21 2.26 -12.20
C LEU A 288 8.23 1.09 -12.36
N ALA A 289 7.00 1.28 -11.90
CA ALA A 289 5.88 0.42 -12.23
C ALA A 289 5.19 0.89 -13.52
N ILE A 290 4.92 -0.04 -14.43
CA ILE A 290 4.12 0.21 -15.63
C ILE A 290 2.92 -0.73 -15.63
N LEU A 291 1.72 -0.16 -15.80
CA LEU A 291 0.49 -0.92 -16.03
C LEU A 291 0.00 -0.66 -17.45
N THR A 292 -0.44 -1.74 -18.10
CA THR A 292 -1.05 -1.73 -19.43
C THR A 292 -2.34 -2.55 -19.40
N ALA A 293 -3.36 -2.13 -20.15
CA ALA A 293 -4.65 -2.81 -20.18
C ALA A 293 -4.65 -4.01 -21.15
N LEU A 294 -3.93 -3.88 -22.25
CA LEU A 294 -3.96 -4.82 -23.37
C LEU A 294 -2.60 -5.49 -23.64
N PRO A 295 -2.58 -6.74 -24.12
CA PRO A 295 -1.34 -7.41 -24.51
C PRO A 295 -0.50 -6.65 -25.55
N LYS A 296 -1.15 -5.90 -26.46
CA LYS A 296 -0.49 -5.07 -27.48
C LYS A 296 0.20 -3.83 -26.87
N GLU A 297 -0.36 -3.28 -25.79
CA GLU A 297 0.23 -2.16 -25.07
C GLU A 297 1.47 -2.62 -24.30
N ARG A 298 1.38 -3.79 -23.64
CA ARG A 298 2.55 -4.46 -23.04
C ARG A 298 3.65 -4.68 -24.07
N GLU A 299 3.30 -5.21 -25.24
CA GLU A 299 4.27 -5.47 -26.31
C GLU A 299 4.98 -4.19 -26.74
N ALA A 300 4.23 -3.09 -26.91
CA ALA A 300 4.81 -1.79 -27.19
C ALA A 300 5.77 -1.31 -26.08
N VAL A 301 5.43 -1.51 -24.81
CA VAL A 301 6.33 -1.21 -23.69
C VAL A 301 7.59 -2.08 -23.75
N GLU A 302 7.48 -3.38 -24.02
CA GLU A 302 8.65 -4.27 -24.13
C GLU A 302 9.56 -3.95 -25.33
N VAL A 303 9.02 -3.45 -26.44
CA VAL A 303 9.83 -2.96 -27.56
C VAL A 303 10.61 -1.72 -27.15
N VAL A 304 9.99 -0.78 -26.42
CA VAL A 304 10.62 0.50 -26.04
C VAL A 304 11.58 0.34 -24.86
N PHE A 305 11.22 -0.44 -23.84
CA PHE A 305 12.00 -0.62 -22.61
C PHE A 305 12.92 -1.85 -22.66
N GLY A 306 12.70 -2.76 -23.60
CA GLY A 306 13.38 -4.05 -23.70
C GLY A 306 12.50 -5.20 -23.20
N LYS A 307 12.72 -6.39 -23.78
CA LYS A 307 11.94 -7.60 -23.45
C LYS A 307 12.13 -8.00 -22.00
N GLY A 308 11.01 -8.18 -21.30
CA GLY A 308 11.00 -8.53 -19.89
C GLY A 308 11.06 -10.04 -19.64
N LYS A 309 11.66 -10.43 -18.52
CA LYS A 309 11.54 -11.80 -18.00
C LYS A 309 10.24 -11.92 -17.21
N THR A 310 9.55 -13.04 -17.34
CA THR A 310 8.38 -13.31 -16.48
C THR A 310 8.85 -13.39 -15.03
N LEU A 311 8.14 -12.68 -14.15
CA LEU A 311 8.37 -12.64 -12.71
C LEU A 311 7.06 -13.01 -12.01
N GLU A 312 7.14 -14.01 -11.14
CA GLU A 312 6.08 -14.40 -10.23
C GLU A 312 6.49 -13.96 -8.82
N VAL A 313 5.55 -13.40 -8.08
CA VAL A 313 5.77 -12.99 -6.69
C VAL A 313 4.94 -13.89 -5.80
N ASP A 314 5.55 -14.48 -4.78
CA ASP A 314 4.86 -15.42 -3.89
C ASP A 314 3.69 -14.72 -3.17
N GLY A 315 2.47 -15.22 -3.37
CA GLY A 315 1.25 -14.64 -2.80
C GLY A 315 0.62 -13.53 -3.63
N ASP A 316 1.20 -13.22 -4.79
CA ASP A 316 0.56 -12.36 -5.77
C ASP A 316 0.03 -13.22 -6.93
N PRO A 317 -1.29 -13.19 -7.22
CA PRO A 317 -1.84 -13.91 -8.37
C PRO A 317 -1.46 -13.28 -9.71
N GLN A 318 -0.85 -12.09 -9.72
CA GLN A 318 -0.46 -11.38 -10.93
C GLN A 318 0.88 -11.89 -11.49
N LEU A 319 0.91 -12.08 -12.82
CA LEU A 319 2.17 -12.28 -13.55
C LEU A 319 2.75 -10.93 -13.96
N TYR A 320 4.02 -10.73 -13.65
CA TYR A 320 4.77 -9.53 -13.97
C TYR A 320 5.83 -9.79 -15.04
N LYS A 321 6.32 -8.71 -15.63
CA LYS A 321 7.51 -8.66 -16.48
C LYS A 321 8.57 -7.79 -15.81
N GLU A 322 9.73 -8.36 -15.56
CA GLU A 322 10.89 -7.62 -15.06
C GLU A 322 11.79 -7.19 -16.22
N ILE A 323 12.06 -5.90 -16.28
CA ILE A 323 12.91 -5.28 -17.29
C ILE A 323 13.99 -4.46 -16.58
N PHE A 324 15.23 -4.58 -17.03
CA PHE A 324 16.32 -3.71 -16.57
C PHE A 324 16.74 -2.77 -17.69
N VAL A 325 16.79 -1.48 -17.37
CA VAL A 325 17.15 -0.44 -18.32
C VAL A 325 18.29 0.41 -17.80
N GLN A 326 19.16 0.88 -18.69
CA GLN A 326 20.18 1.86 -18.36
C GLN A 326 19.64 3.26 -18.63
N ILE A 327 19.70 4.14 -17.64
CA ILE A 327 19.28 5.55 -17.73
C ILE A 327 20.32 6.39 -17.00
N ALA A 328 20.92 7.36 -17.70
CA ALA A 328 21.95 8.24 -17.15
C ALA A 328 23.07 7.48 -16.39
N GLY A 329 23.47 6.31 -16.91
CA GLY A 329 24.51 5.44 -16.31
C GLY A 329 24.06 4.64 -15.08
N LYS A 330 22.79 4.72 -14.69
CA LYS A 330 22.20 3.94 -13.59
C LYS A 330 21.34 2.82 -14.16
N ARG A 331 21.50 1.62 -13.59
CA ARG A 331 20.60 0.49 -13.85
C ARG A 331 19.29 0.73 -13.09
N LYS A 332 18.18 0.75 -13.82
CA LYS A 332 16.82 0.92 -13.30
C LYS A 332 16.02 -0.34 -13.51
N ARG A 333 15.27 -0.75 -12.49
CA ARG A 333 14.40 -1.91 -12.50
C ARG A 333 12.97 -1.47 -12.77
N VAL A 334 12.45 -1.89 -13.91
CA VAL A 334 11.08 -1.61 -14.36
C VAL A 334 10.28 -2.90 -14.21
N ILE A 335 9.15 -2.82 -13.51
CA ILE A 335 8.21 -3.93 -13.43
C ILE A 335 6.97 -3.54 -14.26
N LEU A 336 6.55 -4.45 -15.13
CA LEU A 336 5.45 -4.26 -16.06
C LEU A 336 4.35 -5.29 -15.76
N ALA A 337 3.13 -4.81 -15.56
CA ALA A 337 1.94 -5.63 -15.43
C ALA A 337 0.98 -5.41 -16.60
N VAL A 338 0.26 -6.46 -16.96
CA VAL A 338 -0.86 -6.39 -17.90
C VAL A 338 -2.11 -6.78 -17.16
N LEU A 339 -3.18 -6.01 -17.35
CA LEU A 339 -4.46 -6.34 -16.76
C LEU A 339 -4.99 -7.66 -17.33
N PRO A 340 -5.64 -8.49 -16.50
CA PRO A 340 -6.32 -9.69 -16.99
C PRO A 340 -7.52 -9.35 -17.88
N THR A 341 -8.18 -8.22 -17.60
CA THR A 341 -9.29 -7.65 -18.37
C THR A 341 -9.32 -6.13 -18.18
N MET A 342 -9.90 -5.40 -19.14
CA MET A 342 -10.05 -3.93 -19.09
C MET A 342 -10.99 -3.48 -17.96
N GLY A 343 -10.93 -2.19 -17.64
CA GLY A 343 -11.81 -1.56 -16.64
C GLY A 343 -11.09 -1.11 -15.36
N ASN A 344 -11.65 -0.07 -14.75
CA ASN A 344 -11.09 0.64 -13.60
C ASN A 344 -10.97 -0.26 -12.38
N ALA A 345 -11.96 -1.10 -12.10
CA ALA A 345 -11.90 -2.03 -10.98
C ALA A 345 -10.72 -3.00 -11.10
N ARG A 346 -10.41 -3.47 -12.32
CA ARG A 346 -9.31 -4.41 -12.55
C ARG A 346 -7.96 -3.71 -12.52
N ALA A 347 -7.90 -2.51 -13.09
CA ALA A 347 -6.73 -1.65 -12.95
C ALA A 347 -6.41 -1.38 -11.48
N GLY A 348 -7.41 -1.09 -10.64
CA GLY A 348 -7.26 -0.87 -9.20
C GLY A 348 -6.75 -2.11 -8.47
N VAL A 349 -7.34 -3.29 -8.70
CA VAL A 349 -6.89 -4.55 -8.08
C VAL A 349 -5.48 -4.90 -8.49
N THR A 350 -5.15 -4.84 -9.79
CA THR A 350 -3.78 -5.12 -10.27
C THR A 350 -2.79 -4.11 -9.70
N ALA A 351 -3.13 -2.81 -9.64
CA ALA A 351 -2.28 -1.80 -9.04
C ALA A 351 -2.06 -2.01 -7.54
N ALA A 352 -3.11 -2.35 -6.78
CA ALA A 352 -2.99 -2.65 -5.36
C ALA A 352 -2.08 -3.86 -5.08
N ASN A 353 -2.23 -4.94 -5.86
CA ASN A 353 -1.33 -6.09 -5.82
C ASN A 353 0.11 -5.68 -6.16
N PHE A 354 0.28 -4.85 -7.18
CA PHE A 354 1.58 -4.34 -7.58
C PHE A 354 2.25 -3.57 -6.44
N PHE A 355 1.55 -2.60 -5.82
CA PHE A 355 2.10 -1.80 -4.73
C PHE A 355 2.32 -2.60 -3.44
N ARG A 356 1.58 -3.69 -3.24
CA ARG A 356 1.85 -4.67 -2.18
C ARG A 356 3.16 -5.43 -2.44
N SER A 357 3.38 -5.85 -3.69
CA SER A 357 4.52 -6.69 -4.09
C SER A 357 5.82 -5.92 -4.30
N PHE A 358 5.73 -4.66 -4.73
CA PHE A 358 6.89 -3.84 -5.08
C PHE A 358 6.84 -2.45 -4.44
N LYS A 359 7.95 -2.05 -3.82
CA LYS A 359 8.16 -0.67 -3.36
C LYS A 359 8.57 0.18 -4.55
N THR A 360 7.67 1.04 -5.01
CA THR A 360 7.94 2.00 -6.09
C THR A 360 7.46 3.41 -5.76
N LYS A 361 8.17 4.39 -6.30
CA LYS A 361 7.78 5.80 -6.21
C LYS A 361 6.98 6.26 -7.43
N HIS A 362 7.12 5.58 -8.56
CA HIS A 362 6.59 6.02 -9.85
C HIS A 362 5.76 4.90 -10.47
N ALA A 363 4.50 5.17 -10.78
CA ALA A 363 3.59 4.20 -11.40
C ALA A 363 2.84 4.81 -12.59
N PHE A 364 3.01 4.21 -13.76
CA PHE A 364 2.57 4.79 -15.02
C PHE A 364 1.52 3.90 -15.67
N MET A 365 0.34 4.47 -15.99
CA MET A 365 -0.63 3.84 -16.88
C MET A 365 -0.21 4.17 -18.31
N VAL A 366 0.09 3.15 -19.10
CA VAL A 366 0.58 3.30 -20.47
C VAL A 366 -0.36 2.54 -21.39
N GLY A 367 -0.86 3.21 -22.42
CA GLY A 367 -1.74 2.53 -23.37
C GLY A 367 -2.35 3.46 -24.39
N ILE A 368 -3.48 3.03 -24.93
CA ILE A 368 -4.24 3.75 -25.96
C ILE A 368 -5.50 4.38 -25.37
N ALA A 369 -6.04 5.38 -26.07
CA ALA A 369 -7.29 6.05 -25.74
C ALA A 369 -7.99 6.58 -27.00
N GLY A 370 -9.28 6.83 -26.89
CA GLY A 370 -10.01 7.62 -27.87
C GLY A 370 -9.78 9.11 -27.62
N GLY A 371 -9.62 9.89 -28.68
CA GLY A 371 -9.41 11.34 -28.62
C GLY A 371 -10.73 12.10 -28.57
N ALA A 372 -10.71 13.28 -27.95
CA ALA A 372 -11.80 14.25 -27.98
C ALA A 372 -11.33 15.55 -28.68
N PRO A 373 -11.35 15.60 -30.02
CA PRO A 373 -10.73 16.70 -30.77
C PRO A 373 -11.46 18.04 -30.58
N LEU A 374 -10.70 19.12 -30.67
CA LEU A 374 -11.16 20.52 -30.53
C LEU A 374 -10.90 21.31 -31.83
N PRO A 375 -11.72 21.19 -32.89
CA PRO A 375 -11.44 21.84 -34.18
C PRO A 375 -11.29 23.37 -34.07
N GLY A 376 -11.96 24.00 -33.11
CA GLY A 376 -11.86 25.44 -32.86
C GLY A 376 -10.57 25.90 -32.17
N THR A 377 -9.78 24.99 -31.61
CA THR A 377 -8.55 25.30 -30.85
C THR A 377 -7.38 24.46 -31.37
N PRO A 378 -6.68 24.88 -32.44
CA PRO A 378 -5.66 24.06 -33.10
C PRO A 378 -4.56 23.54 -32.16
N LEU A 379 -4.22 24.30 -31.12
CA LEU A 379 -3.17 23.93 -30.18
C LEU A 379 -3.54 22.76 -29.26
N GLU A 380 -4.83 22.59 -28.97
CA GLU A 380 -5.41 21.55 -28.10
C GLU A 380 -6.12 20.46 -28.91
N HIS A 381 -6.06 20.55 -30.24
CA HIS A 381 -6.72 19.63 -31.15
C HIS A 381 -5.93 18.32 -31.25
N VAL A 382 -6.33 17.33 -30.45
CA VAL A 382 -5.80 15.96 -30.50
C VAL A 382 -6.15 15.27 -31.81
N ARG A 383 -5.21 14.48 -32.33
CA ARG A 383 -5.37 13.69 -33.56
C ARG A 383 -4.88 12.24 -33.39
N LEU A 384 -5.22 11.37 -34.33
CA LEU A 384 -4.72 9.99 -34.37
C LEU A 384 -3.18 9.97 -34.37
N GLY A 385 -2.61 9.12 -33.53
CA GLY A 385 -1.16 9.01 -33.35
C GLY A 385 -0.54 10.07 -32.43
N ASP A 386 -1.30 11.06 -31.94
CA ASP A 386 -0.85 11.95 -30.87
C ASP A 386 -0.77 11.21 -29.52
N VAL A 387 -0.10 11.82 -28.55
CA VAL A 387 -0.04 11.34 -27.17
C VAL A 387 -0.66 12.37 -26.23
N VAL A 388 -1.50 11.93 -25.30
CA VAL A 388 -2.04 12.74 -24.21
C VAL A 388 -1.41 12.28 -22.90
N ILE A 389 -0.82 13.22 -22.17
CA ILE A 389 -0.36 13.03 -20.79
C ILE A 389 -1.40 13.62 -19.84
N GLY A 390 -1.91 12.79 -18.94
CA GLY A 390 -2.94 13.18 -17.97
C GLY A 390 -2.41 14.19 -16.95
N GLN A 391 -2.99 15.40 -16.94
CA GLN A 391 -2.82 16.35 -15.83
C GLN A 391 -3.74 16.01 -14.65
N SER A 392 -4.91 15.48 -14.98
CA SER A 392 -5.91 14.97 -14.06
C SER A 392 -6.68 13.84 -14.73
N VAL A 393 -7.28 12.99 -13.91
CA VAL A 393 -8.16 11.91 -14.35
C VAL A 393 -9.53 12.13 -13.72
N PHE A 394 -10.56 12.02 -14.55
CA PHE A 394 -11.96 12.24 -14.21
C PHE A 394 -12.77 10.97 -14.51
N GLU A 395 -13.44 10.42 -13.50
CA GLU A 395 -14.33 9.27 -13.65
C GLU A 395 -15.66 9.70 -14.30
N TRP A 396 -15.74 9.60 -15.61
CA TRP A 396 -16.82 10.25 -16.36
C TRP A 396 -18.15 9.48 -16.31
N ASP A 397 -18.14 8.17 -16.06
CA ASP A 397 -19.36 7.39 -15.94
C ASP A 397 -19.82 7.18 -14.48
N HIS A 398 -19.13 7.80 -13.52
CA HIS A 398 -19.60 7.92 -12.14
C HIS A 398 -20.67 9.01 -12.04
N VAL A 399 -21.92 8.64 -12.36
CA VAL A 399 -23.04 9.58 -12.50
C VAL A 399 -24.25 9.20 -11.65
N LYS A 400 -24.99 10.21 -11.18
CA LYS A 400 -26.37 10.06 -10.70
C LYS A 400 -27.32 10.18 -11.89
N ARG A 401 -28.20 9.20 -12.08
CA ARG A 401 -29.30 9.27 -13.05
C ARG A 401 -30.63 9.37 -12.33
N THR A 402 -31.52 10.24 -12.80
CA THR A 402 -32.91 10.35 -12.30
C THR A 402 -33.89 9.77 -13.31
N ALA A 403 -35.11 9.42 -12.87
CA ALA A 403 -36.16 8.91 -13.75
C ALA A 403 -36.54 9.89 -14.88
N GLY A 404 -36.24 11.19 -14.72
CA GLY A 404 -36.44 12.22 -15.76
C GLY A 404 -35.33 12.29 -16.81
N GLY A 405 -34.31 11.42 -16.74
CA GLY A 405 -33.18 11.42 -17.67
C GLY A 405 -32.06 12.42 -17.33
N GLU A 406 -32.16 13.13 -16.21
CA GLU A 406 -31.10 14.03 -15.75
C GLU A 406 -29.88 13.23 -15.29
N VAL A 407 -28.71 13.59 -15.82
CA VAL A 407 -27.42 12.98 -15.48
C VAL A 407 -26.56 14.01 -14.76
N THR A 408 -26.09 13.68 -13.55
CA THR A 408 -25.17 14.51 -12.78
C THR A 408 -23.88 13.75 -12.51
N TYR A 409 -22.74 14.27 -12.96
CA TYR A 409 -21.42 13.73 -12.66
C TYR A 409 -21.09 13.89 -11.18
N ARG A 410 -20.51 12.84 -10.59
CA ARG A 410 -20.25 12.75 -9.14
C ARG A 410 -18.77 12.77 -8.78
N ASP A 411 -17.87 12.49 -9.73
CA ASP A 411 -16.43 12.60 -9.49
C ASP A 411 -15.94 14.06 -9.56
N SER A 412 -14.84 14.33 -8.88
CA SER A 412 -14.14 15.61 -8.88
C SER A 412 -12.74 15.43 -9.45
N ASP A 413 -12.25 16.38 -10.25
CA ASP A 413 -10.93 16.31 -10.90
C ASP A 413 -9.80 16.02 -9.89
N GLN A 414 -9.21 14.83 -9.99
CA GLN A 414 -8.08 14.43 -9.16
C GLN A 414 -6.77 14.61 -9.92
N ARG A 415 -5.84 15.37 -9.31
CA ARG A 415 -4.47 15.54 -9.84
C ARG A 415 -3.65 14.28 -9.59
N LEU A 416 -2.84 13.88 -10.57
CA LEU A 416 -2.06 12.64 -10.49
C LEU A 416 -0.74 12.82 -9.74
N SER A 417 0.12 13.73 -10.20
CA SER A 417 1.45 13.97 -9.61
C SER A 417 1.88 15.42 -9.79
N GLN A 418 2.15 16.12 -8.68
CA GLN A 418 2.65 17.50 -8.72
C GLN A 418 4.09 17.55 -9.26
N LYS A 419 4.92 16.57 -8.90
CA LYS A 419 6.34 16.55 -9.29
C LYS A 419 6.50 16.28 -10.78
N ILE A 420 5.78 15.29 -11.31
CA ILE A 420 5.80 14.97 -12.76
C ILE A 420 5.23 16.15 -13.55
N PHE A 421 4.18 16.80 -13.04
CA PHE A 421 3.62 17.99 -13.66
C PHE A 421 4.62 19.15 -13.72
N GLN A 422 5.34 19.43 -12.63
CA GLN A 422 6.32 20.52 -12.60
C GLN A 422 7.49 20.24 -13.54
N LEU A 423 7.96 19.00 -13.59
CA LEU A 423 9.02 18.55 -14.50
C LEU A 423 8.62 18.78 -15.97
N VAL A 424 7.42 18.34 -16.34
CA VAL A 424 6.81 18.58 -17.65
C VAL A 424 6.68 20.07 -17.97
N ALA A 425 6.17 20.86 -17.02
CA ALA A 425 5.94 22.29 -17.22
C ALA A 425 7.26 23.04 -17.50
N ASN A 426 8.33 22.66 -16.81
CA ASN A 426 9.66 23.20 -17.04
C ASN A 426 10.14 22.88 -18.47
N PHE A 427 9.98 21.64 -18.94
CA PHE A 427 10.42 21.28 -20.30
C PHE A 427 9.65 21.98 -21.41
N LYS A 428 8.36 22.24 -21.23
CA LYS A 428 7.58 23.06 -22.16
C LYS A 428 8.14 24.47 -22.29
N SER A 429 8.67 25.02 -21.20
CA SER A 429 9.20 26.40 -21.16
C SER A 429 10.58 26.53 -21.81
N GLU A 430 11.36 25.45 -21.85
CA GLU A 430 12.73 25.41 -22.38
C GLU A 430 12.79 25.36 -23.93
N LYS A 431 11.64 25.43 -24.61
CA LYS A 431 11.45 25.65 -26.07
C LYS A 431 12.60 25.11 -26.93
N THR A 432 12.63 23.81 -27.24
CA THR A 432 13.00 23.23 -28.56
C THR A 432 13.09 21.69 -28.59
N SER A 433 13.29 21.00 -27.48
CA SER A 433 13.58 19.55 -27.48
C SER A 433 12.46 18.62 -27.01
N PHE A 434 11.53 19.11 -26.17
CA PHE A 434 10.51 18.26 -25.54
C PHE A 434 9.59 17.56 -26.56
N ASP A 435 9.21 18.25 -27.64
CA ASP A 435 8.30 17.69 -28.64
C ASP A 435 8.98 16.69 -29.60
N SER A 436 10.32 16.69 -29.69
CA SER A 436 11.07 15.88 -30.66
C SER A 436 11.86 14.72 -30.05
N ASP A 437 12.37 14.83 -28.83
CA ASP A 437 13.33 13.85 -28.30
C ASP A 437 12.71 12.47 -28.05
N TRP A 438 11.43 12.43 -27.65
CA TRP A 438 10.70 11.18 -27.48
C TRP A 438 10.47 10.44 -28.81
N LEU A 439 10.46 11.16 -29.94
CA LEU A 439 10.30 10.55 -31.27
C LEU A 439 11.44 9.59 -31.59
N ALA A 440 12.65 9.82 -31.08
CA ALA A 440 13.75 8.88 -31.29
C ALA A 440 13.45 7.49 -30.69
N PHE A 441 12.76 7.42 -29.55
CA PHE A 441 12.27 6.14 -29.01
C PHE A 441 11.19 5.54 -29.89
N ARG A 442 10.26 6.37 -30.37
CA ARG A 442 9.15 5.95 -31.22
C ARG A 442 9.62 5.39 -32.56
N GLU A 443 10.46 6.11 -33.29
CA GLU A 443 10.95 5.71 -34.62
C GLU A 443 11.79 4.44 -34.56
N ARG A 444 12.60 4.26 -33.50
CA ARG A 444 13.28 2.98 -33.24
C ARG A 444 12.27 1.85 -33.03
N ALA A 445 11.25 2.08 -32.21
CA ALA A 445 10.23 1.08 -31.90
C ALA A 445 9.36 0.72 -33.12
N LEU A 446 9.01 1.70 -33.96
CA LEU A 446 8.32 1.48 -35.23
C LEU A 446 9.17 0.64 -36.19
N THR A 447 10.46 0.95 -36.29
CA THR A 447 11.40 0.18 -37.12
C THR A 447 11.52 -1.26 -36.63
N GLU A 448 11.67 -1.46 -35.32
CA GLU A 448 11.75 -2.80 -34.71
C GLU A 448 10.46 -3.60 -34.90
N PHE A 449 9.29 -2.95 -34.84
CA PHE A 449 8.00 -3.59 -35.10
C PHE A 449 7.71 -3.80 -36.59
N GLY A 450 8.47 -3.16 -37.49
CA GLY A 450 8.25 -3.21 -38.94
C GLY A 450 7.02 -2.41 -39.39
N LEU A 451 6.69 -1.31 -38.71
CA LEU A 451 5.56 -0.44 -39.06
C LEU A 451 6.01 0.74 -39.91
N ASP A 452 5.28 0.97 -41.00
CA ASP A 452 5.45 2.10 -41.89
C ASP A 452 4.24 3.03 -41.77
N LEU A 453 4.48 4.25 -41.30
CA LEU A 453 3.46 5.28 -41.08
C LEU A 453 2.76 5.69 -42.37
N SER A 454 3.41 5.52 -43.54
CA SER A 454 2.80 5.84 -44.83
C SER A 454 1.67 4.89 -45.22
N ASN A 455 1.60 3.71 -44.58
CA ASN A 455 0.56 2.70 -44.81
C ASN A 455 -0.63 2.82 -43.86
N LEU A 456 -0.69 3.89 -43.05
CA LEU A 456 -1.79 4.11 -42.13
C LEU A 456 -3.06 4.55 -42.86
N PRO A 457 -4.24 4.19 -42.32
CA PRO A 457 -5.47 4.81 -42.79
C PRO A 457 -5.40 6.32 -42.60
N PRO A 458 -6.13 7.10 -43.42
CA PRO A 458 -6.20 8.54 -43.23
C PRO A 458 -6.76 8.88 -41.85
N ASP A 459 -6.26 9.98 -41.28
CA ASP A 459 -6.80 10.60 -40.09
C ASP A 459 -8.11 11.34 -40.45
N ILE A 460 -9.25 10.79 -40.04
CA ILE A 460 -10.59 11.28 -40.38
C ILE A 460 -11.39 11.52 -39.10
N LEU A 461 -11.91 12.73 -38.94
CA LEU A 461 -12.79 13.12 -37.85
C LEU A 461 -14.24 13.28 -38.33
N HIS A 462 -15.17 12.68 -37.59
CA HIS A 462 -16.61 12.82 -37.81
C HIS A 462 -17.27 13.69 -36.72
N ALA A 463 -18.21 14.51 -37.14
CA ALA A 463 -19.14 15.21 -36.26
C ALA A 463 -20.22 14.26 -35.71
N ALA A 464 -21.05 14.78 -34.80
CA ALA A 464 -22.16 14.03 -34.21
C ALA A 464 -23.23 13.58 -35.23
N ASP A 465 -23.36 14.30 -36.35
CA ASP A 465 -24.28 13.98 -37.45
C ASP A 465 -23.63 13.11 -38.54
N ASP A 466 -22.47 12.53 -38.26
CA ASP A 466 -21.66 11.71 -39.16
C ASP A 466 -20.99 12.47 -40.32
N SER A 467 -21.09 13.80 -40.35
CA SER A 467 -20.41 14.62 -41.36
C SER A 467 -18.90 14.70 -41.10
N LEU A 468 -18.13 14.80 -42.20
CA LEU A 468 -16.67 14.92 -42.13
C LEU A 468 -16.26 16.30 -41.63
N LEU A 469 -15.43 16.35 -40.59
CA LEU A 469 -14.81 17.56 -40.07
C LEU A 469 -13.37 17.67 -40.54
N GLN A 470 -13.02 18.85 -41.06
CA GLN A 470 -11.64 19.14 -41.42
C GLN A 470 -10.83 19.46 -40.16
N HIS A 471 -9.69 18.78 -39.99
CA HIS A 471 -8.74 19.16 -38.96
C HIS A 471 -8.17 20.57 -39.23
N PRO A 472 -8.03 21.43 -38.20
CA PRO A 472 -7.48 22.77 -38.37
C PRO A 472 -6.00 22.75 -38.77
N ASP A 473 -5.50 23.74 -39.54
CA ASP A 473 -4.05 23.84 -39.82
C ASP A 473 -3.28 24.08 -38.52
N ASP A 474 -2.26 23.26 -38.28
CA ASP A 474 -1.36 23.37 -37.14
C ASP A 474 0.07 23.28 -37.67
N ALA A 475 0.78 24.41 -37.62
CA ALA A 475 2.15 24.51 -38.12
C ALA A 475 3.11 23.54 -37.42
N ARG A 476 2.84 23.11 -36.17
CA ARG A 476 3.66 22.13 -35.44
C ARG A 476 3.67 20.78 -36.15
N ARG A 477 2.57 20.41 -36.80
CA ARG A 477 2.43 19.14 -37.53
C ARG A 477 3.26 19.09 -38.81
N LYS A 478 3.77 20.23 -39.28
CA LYS A 478 4.77 20.30 -40.36
C LYS A 478 6.16 19.94 -39.88
N LEU A 479 6.41 19.98 -38.57
CA LEU A 479 7.70 19.70 -37.93
C LEU A 479 7.74 18.30 -37.31
N VAL A 480 6.65 17.88 -36.65
CA VAL A 480 6.54 16.58 -35.99
C VAL A 480 5.21 15.90 -36.33
N PRO A 481 5.20 14.62 -36.73
CA PRO A 481 3.97 13.95 -37.19
C PRO A 481 2.99 13.62 -36.06
N SER A 482 3.46 13.54 -34.81
CA SER A 482 2.63 13.35 -33.62
C SER A 482 2.97 14.41 -32.57
N ILE A 483 1.95 14.94 -31.92
CA ILE A 483 2.09 15.98 -30.90
C ILE A 483 1.79 15.40 -29.51
N VAL A 484 2.51 15.89 -28.50
CA VAL A 484 2.23 15.57 -27.10
C VAL A 484 1.33 16.66 -26.51
N HIS A 485 0.15 16.25 -26.07
CA HIS A 485 -0.83 17.10 -25.41
C HIS A 485 -0.84 16.83 -23.92
N PHE A 486 -1.25 17.84 -23.16
CA PHE A 486 -1.39 17.73 -21.72
C PHE A 486 -2.78 18.22 -21.35
N GLY A 487 -3.54 17.36 -20.71
CA GLY A 487 -4.90 17.72 -20.36
C GLY A 487 -5.57 16.63 -19.53
N LYS A 488 -6.88 16.78 -19.37
CA LYS A 488 -7.69 15.86 -18.60
C LYS A 488 -8.00 14.60 -19.40
N ILE A 489 -7.93 13.46 -18.72
CA ILE A 489 -8.33 12.17 -19.26
C ILE A 489 -9.63 11.74 -18.57
N GLY A 490 -10.65 11.44 -19.38
CA GLY A 490 -11.88 10.82 -18.92
C GLY A 490 -11.65 9.31 -18.82
N SER A 491 -11.84 8.75 -17.64
CA SER A 491 -11.73 7.31 -17.39
C SER A 491 -13.08 6.75 -16.98
N GLY A 492 -13.49 5.58 -17.48
CA GLY A 492 -14.77 4.96 -17.10
C GLY A 492 -14.83 3.49 -17.51
N ASP A 493 -15.73 2.71 -16.91
CA ASP A 493 -15.94 1.30 -17.30
C ASP A 493 -16.78 1.15 -18.59
N THR A 494 -17.20 2.27 -19.18
CA THR A 494 -17.93 2.31 -20.45
C THR A 494 -17.01 2.56 -21.64
N LEU A 495 -17.05 1.70 -22.66
CA LEU A 495 -16.38 1.95 -23.94
C LEU A 495 -17.16 3.00 -24.74
N LEU A 496 -16.61 4.21 -24.86
CA LEU A 496 -17.28 5.33 -25.52
C LEU A 496 -17.19 5.24 -27.05
N LYS A 497 -18.34 5.20 -27.72
CA LYS A 497 -18.50 5.23 -29.19
C LYS A 497 -19.63 6.15 -29.62
N ASP A 498 -19.73 7.28 -28.94
CA ASP A 498 -20.78 8.27 -29.14
C ASP A 498 -20.14 9.66 -29.28
N PRO A 499 -20.12 10.23 -30.50
CA PRO A 499 -19.56 11.56 -30.74
C PRO A 499 -20.30 12.67 -29.98
N VAL A 500 -21.59 12.50 -29.65
CA VAL A 500 -22.36 13.47 -28.87
C VAL A 500 -21.84 13.50 -27.44
N ILE A 501 -21.70 12.33 -26.81
CA ILE A 501 -21.19 12.24 -25.43
C ILE A 501 -19.72 12.65 -25.39
N ARG A 502 -18.90 12.29 -26.38
CA ARG A 502 -17.51 12.76 -26.52
C ARG A 502 -17.45 14.29 -26.52
N ASP A 503 -18.24 14.93 -27.37
CA ASP A 503 -18.27 16.38 -27.51
C ASP A 503 -18.78 17.04 -26.22
N GLU A 504 -19.74 16.44 -25.53
CA GLU A 504 -20.20 16.87 -24.20
C GLU A 504 -19.07 16.79 -23.15
N LEU A 505 -18.34 15.68 -23.08
CA LEU A 505 -17.23 15.50 -22.13
C LEU A 505 -16.11 16.52 -22.39
N ARG A 506 -15.80 16.77 -23.66
CA ARG A 506 -14.85 17.80 -24.09
C ARG A 506 -15.30 19.18 -23.63
N GLU A 507 -16.54 19.57 -23.94
CA GLU A 507 -17.03 20.93 -23.70
C GLU A 507 -17.27 21.23 -22.21
N LYS A 508 -17.86 20.27 -21.48
CA LYS A 508 -18.19 20.48 -20.06
C LYS A 508 -17.01 20.23 -19.14
N HIS A 509 -16.14 19.28 -19.47
CA HIS A 509 -15.09 18.82 -18.57
C HIS A 509 -13.68 19.07 -19.09
N GLY A 510 -13.49 19.52 -20.34
CA GLY A 510 -12.15 19.75 -20.90
C GLY A 510 -11.35 18.47 -21.09
N VAL A 511 -12.04 17.33 -21.29
CA VAL A 511 -11.40 16.04 -21.55
C VAL A 511 -10.78 16.05 -22.95
N LEU A 512 -9.52 15.60 -23.05
CA LEU A 512 -8.81 15.42 -24.33
C LEU A 512 -8.76 13.97 -24.80
N ALA A 513 -8.88 13.01 -23.88
CA ALA A 513 -8.85 11.60 -24.19
C ALA A 513 -9.76 10.80 -23.26
N VAL A 514 -10.34 9.71 -23.76
CA VAL A 514 -11.22 8.81 -23.01
C VAL A 514 -10.68 7.38 -23.03
N GLU A 515 -10.59 6.76 -21.88
CA GLU A 515 -10.07 5.40 -21.65
C GLU A 515 -10.78 4.71 -20.47
N MET A 516 -10.32 3.53 -20.04
CA MET A 516 -11.08 2.67 -19.11
C MET A 516 -10.31 2.17 -17.88
N GLU A 517 -9.15 2.73 -17.50
CA GLU A 517 -8.32 2.14 -16.43
C GLU A 517 -7.67 3.13 -15.46
N SER A 518 -7.55 4.39 -15.84
CA SER A 518 -6.72 5.34 -15.09
C SER A 518 -7.26 5.68 -13.71
N VAL A 519 -8.57 5.59 -13.46
CA VAL A 519 -9.11 5.76 -12.10
C VAL A 519 -8.55 4.71 -11.15
N GLY A 520 -8.53 3.45 -11.59
CA GLY A 520 -8.04 2.35 -10.76
C GLY A 520 -6.59 2.54 -10.34
N LEU A 521 -5.70 2.89 -11.27
CA LEU A 521 -4.30 3.17 -10.94
C LEU A 521 -4.15 4.41 -10.07
N ARG A 522 -4.89 5.49 -10.38
CA ARG A 522 -4.87 6.75 -9.62
C ARG A 522 -5.19 6.49 -8.15
N ASP A 523 -6.28 5.80 -7.88
CA ASP A 523 -6.79 5.62 -6.51
C ASP A 523 -5.89 4.68 -5.70
N ALA A 524 -5.41 3.59 -6.32
CA ALA A 524 -4.42 2.71 -5.71
C ALA A 524 -3.10 3.45 -5.44
N GLY A 525 -2.58 4.20 -6.42
CA GLY A 525 -1.34 4.96 -6.25
C GLY A 525 -1.43 6.01 -5.15
N TRP A 526 -2.56 6.71 -5.04
CA TRP A 526 -2.82 7.65 -3.96
C TRP A 526 -2.81 6.98 -2.58
N ALA A 527 -3.46 5.83 -2.44
CA ALA A 527 -3.46 5.06 -1.19
C ALA A 527 -2.05 4.61 -0.76
N HIS A 528 -1.18 4.35 -1.73
CA HIS A 528 0.20 3.89 -1.50
C HIS A 528 1.26 5.00 -1.54
N GLY A 529 0.87 6.28 -1.70
CA GLY A 529 1.81 7.41 -1.75
C GLY A 529 2.73 7.41 -2.97
N ALA A 530 2.33 6.76 -4.06
CA ALA A 530 3.07 6.71 -5.32
C ALA A 530 2.74 7.92 -6.21
N GLU A 531 3.74 8.42 -6.94
CA GLU A 531 3.55 9.43 -7.98
C GLU A 531 3.04 8.75 -9.25
N VAL A 532 1.78 9.04 -9.61
CA VAL A 532 1.12 8.42 -10.77
C VAL A 532 1.25 9.31 -12.01
N ALA A 533 1.44 8.68 -13.16
CA ALA A 533 1.29 9.33 -14.47
C ALA A 533 0.42 8.47 -15.40
N VAL A 534 -0.29 9.13 -16.31
CA VAL A 534 -1.10 8.47 -17.34
C VAL A 534 -0.64 8.98 -18.69
N VAL A 535 -0.28 8.07 -19.59
CA VAL A 535 0.22 8.36 -20.93
C VAL A 535 -0.57 7.55 -21.94
N ARG A 536 -1.35 8.24 -22.78
CA ARG A 536 -2.29 7.62 -23.72
C ARG A 536 -2.02 8.03 -25.16
N GLY A 537 -1.83 7.06 -26.05
CA GLY A 537 -1.77 7.29 -27.49
C GLY A 537 -3.17 7.30 -28.09
N ILE A 538 -3.46 8.27 -28.95
CA ILE A 538 -4.80 8.44 -29.55
C ILE A 538 -4.96 7.53 -30.77
N VAL A 539 -6.01 6.72 -30.78
CA VAL A 539 -6.21 5.65 -31.79
C VAL A 539 -7.59 5.64 -32.44
N ASP A 540 -8.54 6.36 -31.88
CA ASP A 540 -9.85 6.62 -32.44
C ASP A 540 -10.38 7.97 -31.91
N TYR A 541 -11.59 8.35 -32.29
CA TYR A 541 -12.25 9.57 -31.82
C TYR A 541 -13.53 9.29 -31.05
N CYS A 542 -13.59 8.21 -30.29
CA CYS A 542 -14.77 7.84 -29.48
C CYS A 542 -16.09 7.83 -30.28
N ASP A 543 -16.02 7.48 -31.57
CA ASP A 543 -17.15 7.43 -32.49
C ASP A 543 -17.34 6.00 -33.06
N ALA A 544 -18.24 5.87 -34.03
CA ALA A 544 -18.52 4.57 -34.65
C ALA A 544 -17.42 4.10 -35.63
N HIS A 545 -16.49 4.98 -36.04
CA HIS A 545 -15.57 4.77 -37.17
C HIS A 545 -14.17 4.33 -36.75
N LYS A 546 -14.06 3.56 -35.67
CA LYS A 546 -12.75 3.09 -35.16
C LYS A 546 -12.00 2.23 -36.19
N ASP A 547 -10.68 2.40 -36.22
CA ASP A 547 -9.78 1.58 -37.03
C ASP A 547 -8.63 1.04 -36.19
N ASP A 548 -8.66 -0.26 -35.95
CA ASP A 548 -7.70 -0.93 -35.06
C ASP A 548 -6.25 -0.86 -35.57
N ARG A 549 -6.00 -0.47 -36.83
CA ARG A 549 -4.66 -0.28 -37.40
C ARG A 549 -3.86 0.82 -36.70
N TRP A 550 -4.53 1.79 -36.08
CA TRP A 550 -3.88 2.83 -35.28
C TRP A 550 -3.40 2.34 -33.91
N HIS A 551 -3.93 1.22 -33.40
CA HIS A 551 -3.70 0.80 -32.01
C HIS A 551 -2.22 0.60 -31.68
N MET A 552 -1.47 -0.06 -32.57
CA MET A 552 -0.06 -0.36 -32.28
C MET A 552 0.80 0.91 -32.29
N ILE A 553 0.55 1.85 -33.21
CA ILE A 553 1.26 3.13 -33.25
C ILE A 553 0.91 3.99 -32.05
N GLY A 554 -0.36 4.03 -31.64
CA GLY A 554 -0.76 4.71 -30.41
C GLY A 554 -0.04 4.12 -29.19
N ALA A 555 -0.01 2.79 -29.07
CA ALA A 555 0.66 2.10 -27.98
C ALA A 555 2.19 2.36 -27.97
N LEU A 556 2.85 2.27 -29.12
CA LEU A 556 4.29 2.56 -29.26
C LEU A 556 4.59 4.03 -28.96
N SER A 557 3.71 4.95 -29.36
CA SER A 557 3.87 6.38 -29.06
C SER A 557 3.74 6.65 -27.57
N ALA A 558 2.75 6.05 -26.90
CA ALA A 558 2.58 6.15 -25.45
C ALA A 558 3.77 5.56 -24.68
N ALA A 559 4.27 4.39 -25.10
CA ALA A 559 5.44 3.76 -24.52
C ALA A 559 6.72 4.59 -24.72
N ALA A 560 6.94 5.12 -25.93
CA ALA A 560 8.07 5.99 -26.25
C ALA A 560 8.07 7.28 -25.42
N MET A 561 6.91 7.91 -25.29
CA MET A 561 6.75 9.10 -24.47
C MET A 561 6.95 8.80 -22.98
N THR A 562 6.43 7.65 -22.51
CA THR A 562 6.66 7.17 -21.13
C THR A 562 8.14 6.97 -20.85
N ARG A 563 8.87 6.34 -21.77
CA ARG A 563 10.32 6.14 -21.67
C ARG A 563 11.05 7.45 -21.52
N PHE A 564 10.79 8.40 -22.41
CA PHE A 564 11.41 9.72 -22.37
C PHE A 564 11.07 10.47 -21.07
N LEU A 565 9.80 10.49 -20.67
CA LEU A 565 9.37 11.15 -19.43
C LEU A 565 10.08 10.56 -18.21
N TYR A 566 10.22 9.23 -18.15
CA TYR A 566 10.89 8.58 -17.05
C TYR A 566 12.41 8.84 -17.03
N GLU A 567 13.06 8.88 -18.19
CA GLU A 567 14.47 9.26 -18.28
C GLU A 567 14.70 10.67 -17.69
N LYS A 568 13.80 11.60 -18.02
CA LYS A 568 13.86 12.96 -17.48
C LYS A 568 13.62 13.03 -15.98
N ILE A 569 12.74 12.19 -15.44
CA ILE A 569 12.53 12.08 -13.98
C ILE A 569 13.83 11.65 -13.31
N VAL A 570 14.49 10.61 -13.82
CA VAL A 570 15.75 10.07 -13.27
C VAL A 570 16.89 11.09 -13.36
N GLU A 571 16.99 11.84 -14.47
CA GLU A 571 17.98 12.91 -14.66
C GLU A 571 17.79 14.07 -13.67
N ALA A 572 16.55 14.35 -13.27
CA ALA A 572 16.21 15.41 -12.32
C ALA A 572 16.34 15.00 -10.84
N GLU A 573 16.59 13.74 -10.52
CA GLU A 573 16.81 13.32 -9.15
C GLU A 573 18.20 13.78 -8.65
N PRO A 574 18.30 14.32 -7.42
CA PRO A 574 19.58 14.74 -6.85
C PRO A 574 20.56 13.56 -6.81
N ARG A 575 21.82 13.85 -7.16
CA ARG A 575 22.88 12.84 -7.30
C ARG A 575 23.25 12.16 -5.99
#